data_AF-A0A9W7BMS0-F1
#
_entry.id   AF-A0A9W7BMS0-F1
#
_cell.length_a   1.000
_cell.length_b   1.000
_cell.length_c   1.000
_cell.angle_alpha   90.00
_cell.angle_beta   90.00
_cell.angle_gamma   90.00
#
_symmetry.space_group_name_H-M   'P 1'
#
loop_
_entity.id
_entity.type
_entity.pdbx_description
1 polymer ?
#
loop_
_entity_poly.entity_id
_entity_poly.type
_entity_poly.pdbx_seq_one_letter_code
_entity_poly.pdbx_strand_id
1 'polypeptide(L)'
;MAEATFSREEISALRGIFSLYDTDDSGYISTKELEAVLQKIGRSGDDAEKIMSGAEEVASEGKITFDDFLALLEKGNKEVPGEGPDPKVLEFLRILEEYRVKCEDEGNYLEAGRANAQVETLRRQEEKRQQKAIRARQINERTEVQIAHNMQYTDFNAAWDKYMEEYDNMAEMYIQQMTERHAVKLLEFQRGLQKEMTQKPPKWSRELLEWRRRQHILARQKNYSEAQKIKKIADSLEDKERGSMNTSHAAVFARKEASFRQQQQAELQALLKRIDARRKEHIKQRNLDCKRLLQRNRNVQAVLESKQAVESVKAFADIKKDLMHSLAMSTTRAARKPLSTN
;
A
#
# COMPACT_ATOMS: atom_id res chain seq x y z
N MET A 1 -19.26 13.98 29.25
CA MET A 1 -18.28 15.08 29.11
C MET A 1 -17.77 15.04 27.69
N ALA A 2 -18.41 15.79 26.79
CA ALA A 2 -17.99 15.90 25.39
C ALA A 2 -16.81 16.87 25.32
N GLU A 3 -15.68 16.43 24.77
CA GLU A 3 -14.50 17.27 24.55
C GLU A 3 -14.87 18.44 23.62
N ALA A 4 -14.50 19.64 24.05
CA ALA A 4 -14.90 20.90 23.43
C ALA A 4 -14.46 21.01 21.96
N THR A 5 -15.43 20.99 21.05
CA THR A 5 -15.25 21.18 19.60
C THR A 5 -15.05 22.66 19.20
N PHE A 6 -15.34 23.58 20.11
CA PHE A 6 -15.20 25.04 19.96
C PHE A 6 -14.16 25.60 20.93
N SER A 7 -13.37 26.58 20.50
CA SER A 7 -12.40 27.24 21.38
C SER A 7 -13.09 28.10 22.46
N ARG A 8 -12.39 28.42 23.55
CA ARG A 8 -12.91 29.29 24.62
C ARG A 8 -13.36 30.66 24.10
N GLU A 9 -12.66 31.19 23.10
CA GLU A 9 -12.98 32.45 22.43
C GLU A 9 -14.23 32.31 21.53
N GLU A 10 -14.36 31.18 20.83
CA GLU A 10 -15.52 30.86 19.99
C GLU A 10 -16.80 30.67 20.82
N ILE A 11 -16.70 29.97 21.96
CA ILE A 11 -17.80 29.80 22.93
C ILE A 11 -18.22 31.15 23.51
N SER A 12 -17.27 32.03 23.84
CA SER A 12 -17.57 33.37 24.36
C SER A 12 -18.31 34.23 23.34
N ALA A 13 -17.94 34.16 22.06
CA ALA A 13 -18.58 34.93 21.00
C ALA A 13 -19.98 34.38 20.66
N LEU A 14 -20.15 33.05 20.63
CA LEU A 14 -21.45 32.39 20.48
C LEU A 14 -22.39 32.67 21.65
N ARG A 15 -21.85 32.77 22.87
CA ARG A 15 -22.60 33.19 24.06
C ARG A 15 -23.08 34.64 23.94
N GLY A 16 -22.28 35.51 23.33
CA GLY A 16 -22.69 36.87 23.00
C GLY A 16 -23.89 36.91 22.03
N ILE A 17 -23.89 36.02 21.02
CA ILE A 17 -25.02 35.88 20.08
C ILE A 17 -26.27 35.40 20.81
N PHE A 18 -26.12 34.38 21.65
CA PHE A 18 -27.21 33.82 22.45
C PHE A 18 -27.88 34.88 23.34
N SER A 19 -27.06 35.72 23.99
CA SER A 19 -27.52 36.81 24.87
C SER A 19 -28.27 37.94 24.14
N LEU A 20 -28.20 38.05 22.81
CA LEU A 20 -29.09 38.98 22.08
C LEU A 20 -30.54 38.48 22.03
N TYR A 21 -30.72 37.16 22.02
CA TYR A 21 -32.04 36.55 21.98
C TYR A 21 -32.60 36.36 23.39
N ASP A 22 -31.76 35.97 24.34
CA ASP A 22 -32.09 35.82 25.77
C ASP A 22 -32.09 37.18 26.49
N THR A 23 -33.18 37.95 26.32
CA THR A 23 -33.28 39.32 26.85
C THR A 23 -33.47 39.41 28.37
N ASP A 24 -33.85 38.33 29.03
CA ASP A 24 -34.08 38.26 30.47
C ASP A 24 -32.98 37.52 31.24
N ASP A 25 -31.87 37.16 30.56
CA ASP A 25 -30.76 36.38 31.08
C ASP A 25 -31.23 35.06 31.75
N SER A 26 -32.32 34.48 31.25
CA SER A 26 -32.90 33.25 31.79
C SER A 26 -32.03 32.02 31.53
N GLY A 27 -31.09 32.12 30.58
CA GLY A 27 -30.17 31.06 30.17
C GLY A 27 -30.74 30.14 29.09
N TYR A 28 -31.92 30.44 28.56
CA TYR A 28 -32.60 29.71 27.50
C TYR A 28 -33.39 30.67 26.60
N ILE A 29 -33.32 30.51 25.28
CA ILE A 29 -34.13 31.29 24.35
C ILE A 29 -35.52 30.66 24.29
N SER A 30 -36.54 31.39 24.75
CA SER A 30 -37.93 30.98 24.62
C SER A 30 -38.53 31.36 23.25
N THR A 31 -39.59 30.67 22.84
CA THR A 31 -40.37 31.05 21.64
C THR A 31 -40.81 32.51 21.65
N LYS A 32 -41.14 33.04 22.83
CA LYS A 32 -41.59 34.43 23.02
C LYS A 32 -40.44 35.44 22.90
N GLU A 33 -39.25 35.12 23.38
CA GLU A 33 -38.06 35.95 23.18
C GLU A 33 -37.62 35.97 21.73
N LEU A 34 -37.62 34.81 21.06
CA LEU A 34 -37.35 34.73 19.63
C LEU A 34 -38.39 35.52 18.83
N GLU A 35 -39.67 35.40 19.18
CA GLU A 35 -40.75 36.20 18.60
C GLU A 35 -40.56 37.70 18.87
N ALA A 36 -40.17 38.10 20.08
CA ALA A 36 -39.93 39.49 20.43
C ALA A 36 -38.78 40.10 19.62
N VAL A 37 -37.69 39.35 19.39
CA VAL A 37 -36.59 39.78 18.53
C VAL A 37 -37.02 39.84 17.06
N LEU A 38 -37.78 38.86 16.57
CA LEU A 38 -38.31 38.87 15.19
C LEU A 38 -39.33 40.00 14.97
N GLN A 39 -40.17 40.32 15.95
CA GLN A 39 -41.11 41.44 15.92
C GLN A 39 -40.37 42.79 15.92
N LYS A 40 -39.31 42.94 16.73
CA LYS A 40 -38.40 44.10 16.65
C LYS A 40 -37.82 44.25 15.26
N ILE A 41 -37.57 43.15 14.54
CA ILE A 41 -37.06 43.11 13.16
C ILE A 41 -38.20 43.15 12.11
N GLY A 42 -39.47 43.25 12.53
CA GLY A 42 -40.62 43.45 11.64
C GLY A 42 -41.07 42.18 10.89
N ARG A 43 -40.65 41.01 11.37
CA ARG A 43 -41.12 39.70 10.93
C ARG A 43 -42.29 39.23 11.81
N SER A 44 -43.13 38.34 11.28
CA SER A 44 -44.30 37.81 12.00
C SER A 44 -43.92 36.70 12.97
N GLY A 45 -44.72 36.51 14.03
CA GLY A 45 -44.54 35.44 15.01
C GLY A 45 -44.50 34.03 14.40
N ASP A 46 -45.19 33.81 13.28
CA ASP A 46 -45.16 32.55 12.51
C ASP A 46 -43.75 32.14 12.04
N ASP A 47 -42.81 33.09 11.90
CA ASP A 47 -41.42 32.79 11.56
C ASP A 47 -40.63 32.27 12.78
N ALA A 48 -40.99 32.69 14.00
CA ALA A 48 -40.39 32.16 15.24
C ALA A 48 -40.72 30.68 15.41
N GLU A 49 -41.97 30.31 15.14
CA GLU A 49 -42.45 28.94 15.27
C GLU A 49 -41.82 28.00 14.23
N LYS A 50 -41.57 28.49 13.01
CA LYS A 50 -40.82 27.75 11.97
C LYS A 50 -39.36 27.52 12.32
N ILE A 51 -38.70 28.55 12.87
CA ILE A 51 -37.30 28.42 13.31
C ILE A 51 -37.21 27.45 14.50
N MET A 52 -38.18 27.52 15.43
CA MET A 52 -38.22 26.64 16.57
C MET A 52 -38.55 25.18 16.22
N SER A 53 -39.52 24.94 15.34
CA SER A 53 -39.83 23.60 14.85
C SER A 53 -38.65 22.97 14.09
N GLY A 54 -37.87 23.77 13.36
CA GLY A 54 -36.61 23.32 12.74
C GLY A 54 -35.47 22.99 13.73
N ALA A 55 -35.63 23.37 15.00
CA ALA A 55 -34.68 23.14 16.09
C ALA A 55 -35.17 22.10 17.12
N GLU A 56 -36.38 21.54 16.95
CA GLU A 56 -36.99 20.54 17.85
C GLU A 56 -36.16 19.27 18.06
N GLU A 57 -35.28 18.92 17.13
CA GLU A 57 -34.35 17.80 17.30
C GLU A 57 -33.34 18.01 18.44
N VAL A 58 -33.10 19.25 18.85
CA VAL A 58 -32.08 19.62 19.83
C VAL A 58 -32.67 20.44 20.98
N ALA A 59 -33.77 21.15 20.75
CA ALA A 59 -34.46 21.93 21.78
C ALA A 59 -35.27 21.01 22.73
N SER A 60 -35.07 21.14 24.04
CA SER A 60 -35.95 20.51 25.03
C SER A 60 -37.10 21.45 25.40
N GLU A 61 -38.35 20.99 25.23
CA GLU A 61 -39.56 21.68 25.72
C GLU A 61 -39.82 23.08 25.13
N GLY A 62 -39.47 23.31 23.85
CA GLY A 62 -39.72 24.59 23.17
C GLY A 62 -38.81 25.74 23.67
N LYS A 63 -37.72 25.38 24.36
CA LYS A 63 -36.66 26.29 24.81
C LYS A 63 -35.33 25.82 24.21
N ILE A 64 -34.54 26.75 23.69
CA ILE A 64 -33.18 26.46 23.22
C ILE A 64 -32.20 26.89 24.31
N THR A 65 -31.56 25.93 24.98
CA THR A 65 -30.48 26.24 25.90
C THR A 65 -29.21 26.63 25.14
N PHE A 66 -28.24 27.25 25.81
CA PHE A 66 -26.96 27.55 25.19
C PHE A 66 -26.24 26.28 24.68
N ASP A 67 -26.38 25.16 25.39
CA ASP A 67 -25.80 23.89 24.98
C ASP A 67 -26.54 23.32 23.75
N ASP A 68 -27.85 23.52 23.63
CA ASP A 68 -28.63 23.13 22.45
C ASP A 68 -28.27 24.00 21.23
N PHE A 69 -28.03 25.29 21.45
CA PHE A 69 -27.55 26.21 20.42
C PHE A 69 -26.16 25.79 19.91
N LEU A 70 -25.26 25.40 20.81
CA LEU A 70 -23.97 24.82 20.44
C LEU A 70 -24.13 23.48 19.71
N ALA A 71 -25.03 22.62 20.16
CA ALA A 71 -25.29 21.32 19.54
C ALA A 71 -25.94 21.46 18.15
N LEU A 72 -26.77 22.47 17.91
CA LEU A 72 -27.30 22.81 16.58
C LEU A 72 -26.18 23.20 15.61
N LEU A 73 -25.23 24.02 16.08
CA LEU A 73 -24.03 24.40 15.32
C LEU A 73 -23.05 23.23 15.15
N GLU A 74 -23.08 22.24 16.05
CA GLU A 74 -22.23 21.06 16.02
C GLU A 74 -22.81 19.90 15.18
N LYS A 75 -24.14 19.75 15.09
CA LYS A 75 -24.78 18.65 14.34
C LYS A 75 -24.56 18.80 12.83
N GLY A 76 -24.52 20.04 12.31
CA GLY A 76 -24.03 20.36 10.95
C GLY A 76 -22.54 20.10 10.71
N ASN A 77 -21.81 19.68 11.75
CA ASN A 77 -20.39 19.32 11.74
C ASN A 77 -20.16 17.79 11.87
N LYS A 78 -21.17 17.01 12.28
CA LYS A 78 -21.07 15.55 12.55
C LYS A 78 -21.72 14.67 11.47
N GLU A 79 -22.78 15.13 10.81
CA GLU A 79 -23.29 14.47 9.61
C GLU A 79 -22.41 14.86 8.41
N VAL A 80 -22.15 13.90 7.51
CA VAL A 80 -21.25 13.98 6.35
C VAL A 80 -21.06 15.43 5.89
N PRO A 81 -19.82 15.97 5.88
CA PRO A 81 -19.60 17.40 5.66
C PRO A 81 -20.27 17.85 4.36
N GLY A 82 -21.46 18.43 4.50
CA GLY A 82 -22.25 18.88 3.37
C GLY A 82 -21.47 19.96 2.65
N GLU A 83 -21.31 19.80 1.33
CA GLU A 83 -20.74 20.82 0.47
C GLU A 83 -21.74 21.97 0.35
N GLY A 84 -21.57 22.97 1.21
CA GLY A 84 -22.32 24.20 1.13
C GLY A 84 -22.60 24.81 2.50
N PRO A 85 -23.14 26.04 2.52
CA PRO A 85 -23.54 26.71 3.73
C PRO A 85 -24.65 25.97 4.46
N ASP A 86 -24.53 25.84 5.78
CA ASP A 86 -25.60 25.28 6.59
C ASP A 86 -26.83 26.19 6.51
N PRO A 87 -28.00 25.70 6.05
CA PRO A 87 -29.21 26.50 5.91
C PRO A 87 -29.64 27.18 7.22
N LYS A 88 -29.39 26.54 8.38
CA LYS A 88 -29.73 27.10 9.69
C LYS A 88 -28.80 28.26 10.04
N VAL A 89 -27.50 28.09 9.81
CA VAL A 89 -26.49 29.16 10.04
C VAL A 89 -26.74 30.36 9.13
N LEU A 90 -27.13 30.12 7.87
CA LEU A 90 -27.52 31.19 6.94
C LEU A 90 -28.74 31.98 7.45
N GLU A 91 -29.73 31.31 8.03
CA GLU A 91 -30.92 31.99 8.57
C GLU A 91 -30.58 32.85 9.79
N PHE A 92 -29.71 32.37 10.70
CA PHE A 92 -29.20 33.17 11.81
C PHE A 92 -28.40 34.39 11.33
N LEU A 93 -27.51 34.21 10.34
CA LEU A 93 -26.76 35.31 9.71
C LEU A 93 -27.72 36.35 9.10
N ARG A 94 -28.80 35.90 8.45
CA ARG A 94 -29.82 36.78 7.86
C ARG A 94 -30.56 37.59 8.93
N ILE A 95 -30.96 36.96 10.03
CA ILE A 95 -31.68 37.63 11.12
C ILE A 95 -30.79 38.67 11.81
N LEU A 96 -29.53 38.34 12.10
CA LEU A 96 -28.58 39.27 12.72
C LEU A 96 -28.26 40.47 11.82
N GLU A 97 -28.19 40.26 10.50
CA GLU A 97 -28.00 41.33 9.53
C GLU A 97 -29.20 42.28 9.47
N GLU A 98 -30.42 41.74 9.46
CA GLU A 98 -31.65 42.54 9.52
C GLU A 98 -31.77 43.31 10.84
N TYR A 99 -31.37 42.70 11.97
CA TYR A 99 -31.26 43.40 13.26
C TYR A 99 -30.26 44.55 13.20
N ARG A 100 -29.06 44.32 12.61
CA ARG A 100 -28.05 45.36 12.45
C ARG A 100 -28.60 46.58 11.69
N VAL A 101 -29.22 46.34 10.54
CA VAL A 101 -29.78 47.40 9.69
C VAL A 101 -30.86 48.20 10.44
N LYS A 102 -31.73 47.52 11.21
CA LYS A 102 -32.71 48.23 12.04
C LYS A 102 -32.09 49.10 13.11
N CYS A 103 -31.06 48.61 13.81
CA CYS A 103 -30.35 49.43 14.78
C CYS A 103 -29.65 50.64 14.13
N GLU A 104 -29.17 50.51 12.89
CA GLU A 104 -28.63 51.64 12.10
C GLU A 104 -29.72 52.67 11.77
N ASP A 105 -30.90 52.22 11.31
CA ASP A 105 -32.05 53.08 10.99
C ASP A 105 -32.60 53.82 12.21
N GLU A 106 -32.60 53.17 13.38
CA GLU A 106 -33.02 53.74 14.67
C GLU A 106 -31.94 54.64 15.31
N GLY A 107 -30.74 54.72 14.72
CA GLY A 107 -29.61 55.49 15.23
C GLY A 107 -28.90 54.86 16.45
N ASN A 108 -29.20 53.60 16.78
CA ASN A 108 -28.55 52.84 17.86
C ASN A 108 -27.28 52.13 17.35
N TYR A 109 -26.24 52.92 17.06
CA TYR A 109 -24.99 52.44 16.49
C TYR A 109 -24.20 51.47 17.39
N LEU A 110 -24.39 51.53 18.71
CA LEU A 110 -23.72 50.61 19.64
C LEU A 110 -24.27 49.19 19.50
N GLU A 111 -25.58 49.04 19.33
CA GLU A 111 -26.20 47.74 19.06
C GLU A 111 -25.90 47.23 17.65
N ALA A 112 -25.91 48.11 16.65
CA ALA A 112 -25.48 47.75 15.30
C ALA A 112 -24.03 47.23 15.30
N GLY A 113 -23.13 47.87 16.06
CA GLY A 113 -21.74 47.41 16.22
C GLY A 113 -21.63 46.02 16.85
N ARG A 114 -22.45 45.73 17.88
CA ARG A 114 -22.52 44.41 18.52
C ARG A 114 -23.04 43.34 17.55
N ALA A 115 -24.15 43.61 16.85
CA ALA A 115 -24.73 42.71 15.86
C ALA A 115 -23.73 42.43 14.72
N ASN A 116 -23.01 43.45 14.25
CA ASN A 116 -21.99 43.28 13.20
C ASN A 116 -20.83 42.38 13.64
N ALA A 117 -20.33 42.56 14.87
CA ALA A 117 -19.25 41.73 15.41
C ALA A 117 -19.67 40.24 15.50
N GLN A 118 -20.95 40.00 15.75
CA GLN A 118 -21.53 38.68 15.83
C GLN A 118 -21.76 38.04 14.45
N VAL A 119 -22.26 38.79 13.46
CA VAL A 119 -22.34 38.36 12.05
C VAL A 119 -20.96 37.95 11.55
N GLU A 120 -19.93 38.76 11.81
CA GLU A 120 -18.54 38.45 11.45
C GLU A 120 -18.03 37.17 12.14
N THR A 121 -18.40 36.93 13.39
CA THR A 121 -18.00 35.73 14.13
C THR A 121 -18.63 34.46 13.53
N LEU A 122 -19.95 34.44 13.37
CA LEU A 122 -20.67 33.28 12.80
C LEU A 122 -20.20 32.99 11.38
N ARG A 123 -19.98 34.03 10.58
CA ARG A 123 -19.46 33.89 9.23
C ARG A 123 -18.08 33.24 9.20
N ARG A 124 -17.16 33.66 10.06
CA ARG A 124 -15.82 33.04 10.17
C ARG A 124 -15.90 31.58 10.61
N GLN A 125 -16.82 31.25 11.51
CA GLN A 125 -17.02 29.87 11.94
C GLN A 125 -17.56 28.99 10.81
N GLU A 126 -18.53 29.51 10.05
CA GLU A 126 -19.10 28.81 8.91
C GLU A 126 -18.09 28.64 7.77
N GLU A 127 -17.29 29.67 7.49
CA GLU A 127 -16.16 29.59 6.57
C GLU A 127 -15.17 28.50 7.03
N LYS A 128 -14.77 28.48 8.31
CA LYS A 128 -13.88 27.44 8.85
C LYS A 128 -14.49 26.04 8.72
N ARG A 129 -15.80 25.87 8.93
CA ARG A 129 -16.49 24.57 8.79
C ARG A 129 -16.39 24.06 7.36
N GLN A 130 -16.73 24.90 6.38
CA GLN A 130 -16.66 24.54 4.96
C GLN A 130 -15.20 24.31 4.50
N GLN A 131 -14.24 25.09 5.00
CA GLN A 131 -12.82 24.83 4.75
C GLN A 131 -12.36 23.48 5.30
N LYS A 132 -12.79 23.11 6.52
CA LYS A 132 -12.51 21.79 7.11
C LYS A 132 -13.13 20.67 6.30
N ALA A 133 -14.37 20.84 5.83
CA ALA A 133 -15.07 19.90 4.97
C ALA A 133 -14.30 19.59 3.66
N ILE A 134 -13.84 20.64 2.97
CA ILE A 134 -13.04 20.49 1.74
C ILE A 134 -11.72 19.77 2.03
N ARG A 135 -11.01 20.17 3.11
CA ARG A 135 -9.75 19.51 3.49
C ARG A 135 -9.96 18.04 3.83
N ALA A 136 -11.02 17.69 4.55
CA ALA A 136 -11.36 16.31 4.88
C ALA A 136 -11.57 15.46 3.62
N ARG A 137 -12.30 15.98 2.63
CA ARG A 137 -12.49 15.31 1.33
C ARG A 137 -11.18 15.10 0.58
N GLN A 138 -10.34 16.13 0.52
CA GLN A 138 -9.03 16.05 -0.14
C GLN A 138 -8.12 15.01 0.53
N ILE A 139 -8.16 14.91 1.87
CA ILE A 139 -7.46 13.88 2.62
C ILE A 139 -8.01 12.49 2.26
N ASN A 140 -9.33 12.32 2.23
CA ASN A 140 -9.95 11.04 1.87
C ASN A 140 -9.56 10.60 0.45
N GLU A 141 -9.63 11.51 -0.53
CA GLU A 141 -9.20 11.23 -1.92
C GLU A 141 -7.71 10.85 -1.99
N ARG A 142 -6.83 11.52 -1.23
CA ARG A 142 -5.41 11.12 -1.13
C ARG A 142 -5.24 9.73 -0.53
N THR A 143 -6.02 9.39 0.50
CA THR A 143 -5.96 8.05 1.11
C THR A 143 -6.44 6.97 0.16
N GLU A 144 -7.48 7.22 -0.63
CA GLU A 144 -7.96 6.29 -1.65
C GLU A 144 -6.90 6.07 -2.75
N VAL A 145 -6.27 7.14 -3.22
CA VAL A 145 -5.16 7.04 -4.17
C VAL A 145 -3.98 6.27 -3.58
N GLN A 146 -3.65 6.48 -2.31
CA GLN A 146 -2.61 5.71 -1.62
C GLN A 146 -2.95 4.21 -1.53
N ILE A 147 -4.21 3.87 -1.22
CA ILE A 147 -4.70 2.48 -1.21
C ILE A 147 -4.56 1.87 -2.61
N ALA A 148 -4.97 2.59 -3.65
CA ALA A 148 -4.84 2.14 -5.03
C ALA A 148 -3.37 1.93 -5.43
N HIS A 149 -2.47 2.84 -5.06
CA HIS A 149 -1.03 2.68 -5.29
C HIS A 149 -0.45 1.47 -4.56
N ASN A 150 -0.86 1.24 -3.30
CA ASN A 150 -0.43 0.08 -2.53
C ASN A 150 -0.91 -1.22 -3.19
N MET A 151 -2.16 -1.27 -3.64
CA MET A 151 -2.71 -2.44 -4.33
C MET A 151 -2.01 -2.71 -5.66
N GLN A 152 -1.71 -1.68 -6.45
CA GLN A 152 -0.90 -1.82 -7.66
C GLN A 152 0.51 -2.37 -7.35
N TYR A 153 1.12 -1.94 -6.23
CA TYR A 153 2.42 -2.43 -5.81
C TYR A 153 2.36 -3.89 -5.36
N THR A 154 1.31 -4.31 -4.66
CA THR A 154 1.12 -5.72 -4.29
C THR A 154 0.93 -6.60 -5.52
N ASP A 155 0.08 -6.18 -6.46
CA ASP A 155 -0.20 -6.94 -7.69
C ASP A 155 1.06 -7.05 -8.56
N PHE A 156 1.82 -5.95 -8.68
CA PHE A 156 3.09 -5.94 -9.39
C PHE A 156 4.10 -6.94 -8.78
N ASN A 157 4.25 -6.95 -7.46
CA ASN A 157 5.15 -7.89 -6.80
C ASN A 157 4.69 -9.33 -6.97
N ALA A 158 3.40 -9.62 -6.79
CA ALA A 158 2.85 -10.96 -6.99
C ALA A 158 3.08 -11.47 -8.42
N ALA A 159 2.91 -10.62 -9.43
CA ALA A 159 3.19 -10.98 -10.82
C ALA A 159 4.68 -11.30 -11.06
N TRP A 160 5.58 -10.50 -10.49
CA TRP A 160 7.03 -10.74 -10.58
C TRP A 160 7.47 -11.98 -9.81
N ASP A 161 6.92 -12.21 -8.63
CA ASP A 161 7.25 -13.37 -7.81
C ASP A 161 6.81 -14.65 -8.54
N LYS A 162 5.61 -14.67 -9.13
CA LYS A 162 5.15 -15.78 -9.99
C LYS A 162 6.06 -15.98 -11.20
N TYR A 163 6.44 -14.91 -11.90
CA TYR A 163 7.35 -15.00 -13.05
C TYR A 163 8.73 -15.57 -12.67
N MET A 164 9.26 -15.15 -11.52
CA MET A 164 10.54 -15.66 -11.00
C MET A 164 10.44 -17.13 -10.57
N GLU A 165 9.33 -17.52 -9.95
CA GLU A 165 9.05 -18.91 -9.58
C GLU A 165 8.97 -19.82 -10.82
N GLU A 166 8.26 -19.40 -11.87
CA GLU A 166 8.21 -20.13 -13.15
C GLU A 166 9.60 -20.30 -13.77
N TYR A 167 10.44 -19.25 -13.72
CA TYR A 167 11.81 -19.32 -14.19
C TYR A 167 12.68 -20.27 -13.35
N ASP A 168 12.61 -20.20 -12.03
CA ASP A 168 13.38 -21.04 -11.11
C ASP A 168 12.94 -22.53 -11.28
N ASN A 169 11.64 -22.82 -11.41
CA ASN A 169 11.11 -24.15 -11.71
C ASN A 169 11.63 -24.71 -13.05
N MET A 170 11.61 -23.91 -14.11
CA MET A 170 12.15 -24.31 -15.41
C MET A 170 13.67 -24.57 -15.35
N ALA A 171 14.41 -23.74 -14.60
CA ALA A 171 15.84 -23.92 -14.38
C ALA A 171 16.15 -25.24 -13.65
N GLU A 172 15.38 -25.59 -12.62
CA GLU A 172 15.49 -26.86 -11.91
C GLU A 172 15.21 -28.06 -12.83
N MET A 173 14.17 -28.00 -13.65
CA MET A 173 13.87 -29.05 -14.64
C MET A 173 15.03 -29.25 -15.63
N TYR A 174 15.65 -28.17 -16.11
CA TYR A 174 16.82 -28.29 -17.01
C TYR A 174 18.03 -28.91 -16.31
N ILE A 175 18.28 -28.55 -15.06
CA ILE A 175 19.35 -29.13 -14.25
C ILE A 175 19.09 -30.63 -14.06
N GLN A 176 17.88 -31.01 -13.65
CA GLN A 176 17.48 -32.41 -13.49
C GLN A 176 17.69 -33.20 -14.79
N GLN A 177 17.14 -32.72 -15.91
CA GLN A 177 17.29 -33.38 -17.20
C GLN A 177 18.77 -33.54 -17.62
N MET A 178 19.62 -32.55 -17.34
CA MET A 178 21.04 -32.63 -17.63
C MET A 178 21.75 -33.66 -16.73
N THR A 179 21.46 -33.66 -15.43
CA THR A 179 22.04 -34.63 -14.48
C THR A 179 21.66 -36.07 -14.80
N GLU A 180 20.40 -36.33 -15.18
CA GLU A 180 19.95 -37.64 -15.63
C GLU A 180 20.68 -38.09 -16.90
N ARG A 181 20.80 -37.19 -17.88
CA ARG A 181 21.56 -37.47 -19.12
C ARG A 181 23.02 -37.76 -18.81
N HIS A 182 23.65 -36.99 -17.92
CA HIS A 182 25.02 -37.22 -17.47
C HIS A 182 25.17 -38.58 -16.77
N ALA A 183 24.20 -38.98 -15.94
CA ALA A 183 24.20 -40.28 -15.27
C ALA A 183 24.11 -41.45 -16.27
N VAL A 184 23.21 -41.38 -17.26
CA VAL A 184 23.08 -42.40 -18.31
C VAL A 184 24.38 -42.49 -19.13
N LYS A 185 24.92 -41.36 -19.57
CA LYS A 185 26.18 -41.31 -20.33
C LYS A 185 27.36 -41.86 -19.54
N LEU A 186 27.42 -41.61 -18.23
CA LEU A 186 28.45 -42.16 -17.35
C LEU A 186 28.36 -43.68 -17.27
N LEU A 187 27.16 -44.25 -17.14
CA LEU A 187 26.95 -45.71 -17.14
C LEU A 187 27.35 -46.34 -18.48
N GLU A 188 26.99 -45.70 -19.60
CA GLU A 188 27.39 -46.15 -20.94
C GLU A 188 28.91 -46.11 -21.12
N PHE A 189 29.55 -45.04 -20.65
CA PHE A 189 31.00 -44.87 -20.69
C PHE A 189 31.71 -45.94 -19.84
N GLN A 190 31.26 -46.19 -18.61
CA GLN A 190 31.79 -47.26 -17.75
C GLN A 190 31.66 -48.64 -18.42
N ARG A 191 30.49 -48.94 -18.99
CA ARG A 191 30.26 -50.21 -19.72
C ARG A 191 31.18 -50.35 -20.93
N GLY A 192 31.39 -49.27 -21.68
CA GLY A 192 32.31 -49.22 -22.81
C GLY A 192 33.76 -49.48 -22.39
N LEU A 193 34.23 -48.80 -21.34
CA LEU A 193 35.56 -49.01 -20.77
C LEU A 193 35.76 -50.45 -20.28
N GLN A 194 34.77 -51.00 -19.59
CA GLN A 194 34.83 -52.38 -19.09
C GLN A 194 34.97 -53.38 -20.24
N LYS A 195 34.22 -53.20 -21.34
CA LYS A 195 34.33 -54.02 -22.55
C LYS A 195 35.70 -53.90 -23.23
N GLU A 196 36.25 -52.68 -23.33
CA GLU A 196 37.58 -52.46 -23.91
C GLU A 196 38.69 -53.19 -23.12
N MET A 197 38.52 -53.25 -21.80
CA MET A 197 39.48 -53.91 -20.90
C MET A 197 39.37 -55.43 -20.91
N THR A 198 38.16 -56.01 -21.02
CA THR A 198 37.99 -57.48 -21.05
C THR A 198 38.38 -58.13 -22.38
N GLN A 199 38.43 -57.37 -23.47
CA GLN A 199 38.85 -57.86 -24.79
C GLN A 199 40.36 -58.06 -24.95
N LYS A 200 41.18 -57.42 -24.11
CA LYS A 200 42.64 -57.52 -24.19
C LYS A 200 43.13 -58.69 -23.30
N PRO A 201 43.71 -59.76 -23.87
CA PRO A 201 44.16 -60.90 -23.08
C PRO A 201 45.26 -60.49 -22.08
N PRO A 202 45.27 -61.06 -20.85
CA PRO A 202 46.29 -60.75 -19.86
C PRO A 202 47.70 -61.05 -20.38
N LYS A 203 48.63 -60.11 -20.20
CA LYS A 203 50.03 -60.27 -20.58
C LYS A 203 50.83 -60.73 -19.36
N TRP A 204 51.03 -62.03 -19.25
CA TRP A 204 51.83 -62.66 -18.20
C TRP A 204 53.33 -62.41 -18.39
N SER A 205 54.08 -62.38 -17.29
CA SER A 205 55.53 -62.25 -17.38
C SER A 205 56.18 -63.46 -18.05
N ARG A 206 57.35 -63.24 -18.64
CA ARG A 206 58.16 -64.31 -19.22
C ARG A 206 58.53 -65.37 -18.16
N GLU A 207 58.80 -64.94 -16.94
CA GLU A 207 59.15 -65.80 -15.81
C GLU A 207 57.99 -66.75 -15.46
N LEU A 208 56.76 -66.24 -15.36
CA LEU A 208 55.58 -67.07 -15.10
C LEU A 208 55.35 -68.10 -16.23
N LEU A 209 55.50 -67.68 -17.49
CA LEU A 209 55.40 -68.57 -18.65
C LEU A 209 56.49 -69.66 -18.66
N GLU A 210 57.69 -69.34 -18.19
CA GLU A 210 58.79 -70.30 -18.04
C GLU A 210 58.53 -71.31 -16.90
N TRP A 211 58.04 -70.85 -15.73
CA TRP A 211 57.62 -71.73 -14.64
C TRP A 211 56.48 -72.66 -15.07
N ARG A 212 55.47 -72.16 -15.80
CA ARG A 212 54.36 -72.96 -16.35
C ARG A 212 54.85 -73.98 -17.39
N ARG A 213 55.77 -73.60 -18.28
CA ARG A 213 56.39 -74.56 -19.23
C ARG A 213 57.16 -75.66 -18.49
N ARG A 214 57.97 -75.30 -17.49
CA ARG A 214 58.72 -76.27 -16.66
C ARG A 214 57.78 -77.21 -15.90
N GLN A 215 56.67 -76.69 -15.35
CA GLN A 215 55.62 -77.48 -14.72
C GLN A 215 55.06 -78.55 -15.68
N HIS A 216 54.69 -78.16 -16.89
CA HIS A 216 54.14 -79.08 -17.89
C HIS A 216 55.14 -80.15 -18.34
N ILE A 217 56.42 -79.79 -18.49
CA ILE A 217 57.48 -80.74 -18.85
C ILE A 217 57.66 -81.80 -17.75
N LEU A 218 57.76 -81.38 -16.48
CA LEU A 218 57.91 -82.31 -15.35
C LEU A 218 56.68 -83.21 -15.16
N ALA A 219 55.48 -82.67 -15.39
CA ALA A 219 54.24 -83.45 -15.35
C ALA A 219 54.20 -84.53 -16.46
N ARG A 220 54.66 -84.20 -17.68
CA ARG A 220 54.77 -85.18 -18.79
C ARG A 220 55.78 -86.28 -18.51
N GLN A 221 56.86 -85.96 -17.79
CA GLN A 221 57.87 -86.91 -17.33
C GLN A 221 57.40 -87.76 -16.13
N LYS A 222 56.14 -87.59 -15.68
CA LYS A 222 55.55 -88.25 -14.49
C LYS A 222 56.26 -87.90 -13.17
N ASN A 223 57.08 -86.85 -13.14
CA ASN A 223 57.71 -86.36 -11.91
C ASN A 223 56.77 -85.41 -11.17
N TYR A 224 55.73 -85.97 -10.55
CA TYR A 224 54.63 -85.21 -9.97
C TYR A 224 55.01 -84.41 -8.72
N SER A 225 55.96 -84.90 -7.92
CA SER A 225 56.38 -84.23 -6.68
C SER A 225 57.10 -82.91 -6.97
N GLU A 226 57.99 -82.91 -7.96
CA GLU A 226 58.65 -81.70 -8.44
C GLU A 226 57.68 -80.80 -9.21
N ALA A 227 56.82 -81.36 -10.07
CA ALA A 227 55.79 -80.59 -10.77
C ALA A 227 54.86 -79.84 -9.80
N GLN A 228 54.50 -80.46 -8.65
CA GLN A 228 53.68 -79.82 -7.62
C GLN A 228 54.42 -78.67 -6.90
N LYS A 229 55.73 -78.78 -6.69
CA LYS A 229 56.54 -77.68 -6.14
C LYS A 229 56.58 -76.49 -7.10
N ILE A 230 56.81 -76.76 -8.39
CA ILE A 230 56.81 -75.73 -9.45
C ILE A 230 55.41 -75.10 -9.60
N LYS A 231 54.34 -75.89 -9.52
CA LYS A 231 52.96 -75.41 -9.55
C LYS A 231 52.70 -74.39 -8.44
N LYS A 232 53.11 -74.65 -7.20
CA LYS A 232 52.93 -73.70 -6.09
C LYS A 232 53.61 -72.36 -6.34
N ILE A 233 54.83 -72.39 -6.90
CA ILE A 233 55.60 -71.18 -7.25
C ILE A 233 54.89 -70.42 -8.38
N ALA A 234 54.49 -71.13 -9.44
CA ALA A 234 53.78 -70.54 -10.58
C ALA A 234 52.41 -69.96 -10.18
N ASP A 235 51.62 -70.66 -9.37
CA ASP A 235 50.32 -70.20 -8.87
C ASP A 235 50.49 -68.93 -8.01
N SER A 236 51.48 -68.90 -7.11
CA SER A 236 51.77 -67.71 -6.28
C SER A 236 52.24 -66.50 -7.11
N LEU A 237 53.06 -66.73 -8.14
CA LEU A 237 53.50 -65.68 -9.05
C LEU A 237 52.35 -65.17 -9.93
N GLU A 238 51.50 -66.07 -10.41
CA GLU A 238 50.29 -65.73 -11.18
C GLU A 238 49.32 -64.89 -10.37
N ASP A 239 49.08 -65.23 -9.09
CA ASP A 239 48.20 -64.45 -8.21
C ASP A 239 48.74 -63.04 -7.97
N LYS A 240 50.07 -62.90 -7.78
CA LYS A 240 50.72 -61.59 -7.64
C LYS A 240 50.63 -60.76 -8.91
N GLU A 241 50.94 -61.34 -10.06
CA GLU A 241 50.86 -60.66 -11.37
C GLU A 241 49.42 -60.26 -11.71
N ARG A 242 48.45 -61.15 -11.43
CA ARG A 242 47.02 -60.87 -11.62
C ARG A 242 46.55 -59.74 -10.71
N GLY A 243 46.97 -59.74 -9.44
CA GLY A 243 46.72 -58.65 -8.50
C GLY A 243 47.28 -57.31 -8.99
N SER A 244 48.53 -57.29 -9.45
CA SER A 244 49.17 -56.08 -9.99
C SER A 244 48.52 -55.58 -11.30
N MET A 245 48.12 -56.50 -12.19
CA MET A 245 47.38 -56.14 -13.40
C MET A 245 46.00 -55.56 -13.06
N ASN A 246 45.26 -56.17 -12.12
CA ASN A 246 43.95 -55.68 -11.70
C ASN A 246 44.03 -54.29 -11.04
N THR A 247 45.04 -54.03 -10.20
CA THR A 247 45.21 -52.71 -9.60
C THR A 247 45.59 -51.66 -10.64
N SER A 248 46.46 -52.01 -11.60
CA SER A 248 46.80 -51.13 -12.72
C SER A 248 45.58 -50.82 -13.61
N HIS A 249 44.78 -51.84 -13.95
CA HIS A 249 43.53 -51.66 -14.70
C HIS A 249 42.53 -50.79 -13.94
N ALA A 250 42.33 -51.02 -12.64
CA ALA A 250 41.46 -50.21 -11.81
C ALA A 250 41.93 -48.74 -11.74
N ALA A 251 43.25 -48.50 -11.65
CA ALA A 251 43.81 -47.15 -11.65
C ALA A 251 43.58 -46.42 -13.00
N VAL A 252 43.75 -47.11 -14.12
CA VAL A 252 43.46 -46.54 -15.46
C VAL A 252 41.96 -46.24 -15.62
N PHE A 253 41.10 -47.16 -15.18
CA PHE A 253 39.65 -46.98 -15.19
C PHE A 253 39.25 -45.75 -14.38
N ALA A 254 39.72 -45.65 -13.13
CA ALA A 254 39.43 -44.53 -12.24
C ALA A 254 39.92 -43.18 -12.82
N ARG A 255 41.09 -43.14 -13.46
CA ARG A 255 41.60 -41.92 -14.12
C ARG A 255 40.71 -41.48 -15.28
N LYS A 256 40.33 -42.40 -16.18
CA LYS A 256 39.46 -42.10 -17.33
C LYS A 256 38.07 -41.67 -16.86
N GLU A 257 37.51 -42.37 -15.87
CA GLU A 257 36.23 -42.03 -15.27
C GLU A 257 36.25 -40.66 -14.58
N ALA A 258 37.29 -40.35 -13.80
CA ALA A 258 37.44 -39.06 -13.14
C ALA A 258 37.51 -37.91 -14.17
N SER A 259 38.25 -38.09 -15.26
CA SER A 259 38.31 -37.10 -16.35
C SER A 259 36.95 -36.87 -16.99
N PHE A 260 36.17 -37.93 -17.22
CA PHE A 260 34.82 -37.81 -17.79
C PHE A 260 33.86 -37.10 -16.83
N ARG A 261 33.88 -37.46 -15.54
CA ARG A 261 33.09 -36.77 -14.50
C ARG A 261 33.47 -35.30 -14.37
N GLN A 262 34.76 -34.97 -14.48
CA GLN A 262 35.22 -33.57 -14.46
C GLN A 262 34.65 -32.78 -15.63
N GLN A 263 34.59 -33.37 -16.83
CA GLN A 263 33.96 -32.74 -17.99
C GLN A 263 32.46 -32.51 -17.76
N GLN A 264 31.72 -33.51 -17.28
CA GLN A 264 30.30 -33.38 -16.96
C GLN A 264 30.06 -32.32 -15.87
N GLN A 265 30.91 -32.27 -14.84
CA GLN A 265 30.86 -31.24 -13.81
C GLN A 265 31.11 -29.84 -14.37
N ALA A 266 32.08 -29.67 -15.28
CA ALA A 266 32.35 -28.38 -15.92
C ALA A 266 31.16 -27.92 -16.78
N GLU A 267 30.51 -28.83 -17.51
CA GLU A 267 29.29 -28.54 -18.27
C GLU A 267 28.14 -28.08 -17.37
N LEU A 268 27.89 -28.81 -16.26
CA LEU A 268 26.86 -28.45 -15.29
C LEU A 268 27.15 -27.09 -14.64
N GLN A 269 28.40 -26.83 -14.25
CA GLN A 269 28.82 -25.54 -13.69
C GLN A 269 28.63 -24.39 -14.68
N ALA A 270 28.87 -24.63 -15.97
CA ALA A 270 28.61 -23.64 -17.02
C ALA A 270 27.10 -23.34 -17.15
N LEU A 271 26.24 -24.35 -17.05
CA LEU A 271 24.79 -24.17 -17.04
C LEU A 271 24.34 -23.34 -15.82
N LEU A 272 24.77 -23.72 -14.62
CA LEU A 272 24.44 -23.01 -13.37
C LEU A 272 24.84 -21.53 -13.45
N LYS A 273 26.05 -21.23 -13.93
CA LYS A 273 26.50 -19.84 -14.13
C LYS A 273 25.62 -19.05 -15.09
N ARG A 274 25.11 -19.68 -16.16
CA ARG A 274 24.19 -19.01 -17.11
C ARG A 274 22.84 -18.73 -16.47
N ILE A 275 22.30 -19.71 -15.72
CA ILE A 275 21.04 -19.56 -14.97
C ILE A 275 21.17 -18.40 -13.97
N ASP A 276 22.27 -18.35 -13.21
CA ASP A 276 22.54 -17.28 -12.24
C ASP A 276 22.68 -15.91 -12.90
N ALA A 277 23.40 -15.82 -14.02
CA ALA A 277 23.56 -14.58 -14.76
C ALA A 277 22.21 -14.06 -15.27
N ARG A 278 21.37 -14.96 -15.80
CA ARG A 278 20.04 -14.62 -16.29
C ARG A 278 19.08 -14.24 -15.15
N ARG A 279 19.14 -14.95 -14.01
CA ARG A 279 18.39 -14.62 -12.79
C ARG A 279 18.73 -13.22 -12.28
N LYS A 280 20.02 -12.85 -12.25
CA LYS A 280 20.47 -11.50 -11.90
C LYS A 280 19.92 -10.46 -12.87
N GLU A 281 19.81 -10.77 -14.15
CA GLU A 281 19.23 -9.86 -15.13
C GLU A 281 17.72 -9.65 -14.90
N HIS A 282 16.96 -10.70 -14.60
CA HIS A 282 15.55 -10.57 -14.23
C HIS A 282 15.35 -9.72 -12.96
N ILE A 283 16.20 -9.87 -11.95
CA ILE A 283 16.17 -9.01 -10.75
C ILE A 283 16.43 -7.54 -11.10
N LYS A 284 17.38 -7.25 -12.01
CA LYS A 284 17.61 -5.88 -12.48
C LYS A 284 16.39 -5.32 -13.21
N GLN A 285 15.74 -6.11 -14.07
CA GLN A 285 14.52 -5.72 -14.76
C GLN A 285 13.39 -5.41 -13.76
N ARG A 286 13.15 -6.28 -12.78
CA ARG A 286 12.19 -6.05 -11.68
C ARG A 286 12.48 -4.73 -10.97
N ASN A 287 13.73 -4.45 -10.65
CA ASN A 287 14.13 -3.21 -9.99
C ASN A 287 13.88 -1.96 -10.85
N LEU A 288 14.12 -2.04 -12.15
CA LEU A 288 13.84 -0.95 -13.09
C LEU A 288 12.33 -0.69 -13.22
N ASP A 289 11.54 -1.74 -13.35
CA ASP A 289 10.09 -1.63 -13.50
C ASP A 289 9.43 -1.18 -12.19
N CYS A 290 9.96 -1.61 -11.04
CA CYS A 290 9.57 -1.10 -9.72
C CYS A 290 9.81 0.41 -9.62
N LYS A 291 11.00 0.90 -10.02
CA LYS A 291 11.30 2.33 -10.07
C LYS A 291 10.33 3.09 -10.98
N ARG A 292 10.00 2.54 -12.15
CA ARG A 292 9.02 3.14 -13.07
C ARG A 292 7.61 3.20 -12.47
N LEU A 293 7.17 2.15 -11.77
CA LEU A 293 5.89 2.12 -11.08
C LEU A 293 5.84 3.19 -9.99
N LEU A 294 6.84 3.23 -9.11
CA LEU A 294 6.93 4.23 -8.04
C LEU A 294 6.98 5.67 -8.58
N GLN A 295 7.69 5.89 -9.68
CA GLN A 295 7.73 7.20 -10.33
C GLN A 295 6.35 7.61 -10.88
N ARG A 296 5.61 6.69 -11.50
CA ARG A 296 4.24 6.96 -11.96
C ARG A 296 3.33 7.30 -10.79
N ASN A 297 3.37 6.53 -9.71
CA ASN A 297 2.56 6.79 -8.51
C ASN A 297 2.90 8.15 -7.90
N ARG A 298 4.19 8.50 -7.84
CA ARG A 298 4.65 9.82 -7.38
C ARG A 298 4.13 10.95 -8.27
N ASN A 299 4.15 10.76 -9.60
CA ASN A 299 3.62 11.75 -10.54
C ASN A 299 2.10 11.94 -10.37
N VAL A 300 1.35 10.85 -10.22
CA VAL A 300 -0.10 10.88 -9.97
C VAL A 300 -0.41 11.67 -8.69
N GLN A 301 0.31 11.37 -7.61
CA GLN A 301 0.17 12.08 -6.34
C GLN A 301 0.50 13.58 -6.48
N ALA A 302 1.59 13.93 -7.16
CA ALA A 302 1.97 15.32 -7.38
C ALA A 302 0.93 16.11 -8.19
N VAL A 303 0.35 15.48 -9.22
CA VAL A 303 -0.74 16.08 -10.02
C VAL A 303 -1.99 16.29 -9.16
N LEU A 304 -2.36 15.29 -8.34
CA LEU A 304 -3.50 15.40 -7.43
C LEU A 304 -3.29 16.54 -6.41
N GLU A 305 -2.12 16.59 -5.77
CA GLU A 305 -1.79 17.64 -4.79
C GLU A 305 -1.83 19.04 -5.42
N SER A 306 -1.29 19.18 -6.64
CA SER A 306 -1.34 20.44 -7.38
C SER A 306 -2.77 20.85 -7.73
N LYS A 307 -3.60 19.91 -8.20
CA LYS A 307 -5.02 20.14 -8.50
C LYS A 307 -5.78 20.58 -7.25
N GLN A 308 -5.64 19.84 -6.15
CA GLN A 308 -6.29 20.13 -4.87
C GLN A 308 -5.84 21.48 -4.28
N ALA A 309 -4.58 21.87 -4.47
CA ALA A 309 -4.09 23.17 -4.05
C ALA A 309 -4.83 24.31 -4.78
N VAL A 310 -4.94 24.24 -6.11
CA VAL A 310 -5.67 25.23 -6.92
C VAL A 310 -7.16 25.25 -6.57
N GLU A 311 -7.78 24.06 -6.45
CA GLU A 311 -9.19 23.93 -6.09
C GLU A 311 -9.48 24.50 -4.70
N SER A 312 -8.62 24.26 -3.71
CA SER A 312 -8.79 24.79 -2.36
C SER A 312 -8.75 26.33 -2.35
N VAL A 313 -7.81 26.94 -3.06
CA VAL A 313 -7.71 28.42 -3.15
C VAL A 313 -8.96 29.00 -3.77
N LYS A 314 -9.44 28.42 -4.88
CA LYS A 314 -10.65 28.87 -5.55
C LYS A 314 -11.88 28.67 -4.67
N ALA A 315 -12.06 27.47 -4.11
CA ALA A 315 -13.20 27.16 -3.26
C ALA A 315 -13.26 28.03 -2.01
N PHE A 316 -12.12 28.33 -1.36
CA PHE A 316 -12.11 29.23 -0.20
C PHE A 316 -12.49 30.67 -0.58
N ALA A 317 -12.07 31.14 -1.77
CA ALA A 317 -12.48 32.44 -2.27
C ALA A 317 -14.00 32.49 -2.60
N ASP A 318 -14.51 31.42 -3.23
CA ASP A 318 -15.94 31.29 -3.57
C ASP A 318 -16.80 31.21 -2.30
N ILE A 319 -16.41 30.43 -1.28
CA ILE A 319 -17.09 30.37 0.04
C ILE A 319 -17.20 31.77 0.65
N LYS A 320 -16.08 32.52 0.66
CA LYS A 320 -16.05 33.86 1.23
C LYS A 320 -17.01 34.80 0.50
N LYS A 321 -17.08 34.68 -0.83
CA LYS A 321 -17.96 35.48 -1.70
C LYS A 321 -19.43 35.11 -1.50
N ASP A 322 -19.76 33.83 -1.44
CA ASP A 322 -21.14 33.34 -1.30
C ASP A 322 -21.73 33.72 0.05
N LEU A 323 -20.96 33.59 1.13
CA LEU A 323 -21.34 34.06 2.47
C LEU A 323 -21.49 35.58 2.54
N MET A 324 -20.83 36.35 1.66
CA MET A 324 -21.01 37.79 1.53
C MET A 324 -22.25 38.15 0.71
N HIS A 325 -22.53 37.39 -0.35
CA HIS A 325 -23.61 37.68 -1.28
C HIS A 325 -25.00 37.30 -0.73
N SER A 326 -25.07 36.23 0.08
CA SER A 326 -26.29 35.81 0.78
C SER A 326 -26.87 36.92 1.67
N LEU A 327 -26.01 37.79 2.22
CA LEU A 327 -26.39 38.94 3.05
C LEU A 327 -26.84 40.14 2.21
N ALA A 328 -26.18 40.41 1.07
CA ALA A 328 -26.47 41.58 0.23
C ALA A 328 -27.83 41.52 -0.50
N MET A 329 -28.37 40.33 -0.75
CA MET A 329 -29.71 40.20 -1.35
C MET A 329 -30.84 40.58 -0.38
N SER A 330 -30.58 40.60 0.94
CA SER A 330 -31.55 40.98 1.97
C SER A 330 -31.71 42.50 2.10
N THR A 331 -30.60 43.25 2.13
CA THR A 331 -30.60 44.72 2.27
C THR A 331 -31.34 45.42 1.12
N THR A 332 -31.32 44.83 -0.08
CA THR A 332 -32.01 45.37 -1.26
C THR A 332 -33.54 45.22 -1.17
N ARG A 333 -34.06 44.25 -0.41
CA ARG A 333 -35.49 43.99 -0.28
C ARG A 333 -36.15 44.88 0.78
N ALA A 334 -35.42 45.28 1.82
CA ALA A 334 -35.90 46.21 2.85
C ALA A 334 -35.99 47.67 2.35
N ALA A 335 -35.13 48.08 1.42
CA ALA A 335 -35.07 49.45 0.89
C ALA A 335 -36.17 49.83 -0.14
N ARG A 336 -37.15 48.94 -0.42
CA ARG A 336 -38.27 49.21 -1.33
C ARG A 336 -39.62 49.17 -0.60
N LYS A 337 -39.83 50.04 0.38
CA LYS A 337 -41.17 50.55 0.68
C LYS A 337 -41.19 52.05 0.38
N PRO A 338 -41.89 52.51 -0.68
CA PRO A 338 -42.08 53.93 -0.89
C PRO A 338 -42.94 54.47 0.26
N LEU A 339 -42.46 55.53 0.90
CA LEU A 339 -43.27 56.40 1.75
C LEU A 339 -44.42 56.94 0.89
N SER A 340 -45.59 56.31 1.01
CA SER A 340 -46.84 56.86 0.49
C SER A 340 -47.34 57.88 1.50
N THR A 341 -47.06 59.14 1.22
CA THR A 341 -47.77 60.29 1.78
C THR A 341 -49.23 60.24 1.36
N ASN A 342 -50.14 60.12 2.33
CA ASN A 342 -51.28 61.02 2.54
C ASN A 342 -52.03 60.66 3.81
#